data_AF-A0A379GI21-F1
#
_entry.id   AF-A0A379GI21-F1
#
_cell.length_a   1.000
_cell.length_b   1.000
_cell.length_c   1.000
_cell.angle_alpha   90.00
_cell.angle_beta   90.00
_cell.angle_gamma   90.00
#
_symmetry.space_group_name_H-M   'P 1'
#
loop_
_entity.id
_entity.type
_entity.pdbx_description
1 polymer ?
#
loop_
_entity_poly.entity_id
_entity_poly.type
_entity_poly.pdbx_seq_one_letter_code
_entity_poly.pdbx_strand_id
1 'polypeptide(L)' 'MGVDPYNGWHANYQILPGKEKVVAELKALAEKADHIYLATDLDREGEAIAWHLREVIGGEDDRFSRVVF' A
#
# COMPACT_ATOMS: atom_id res chain seq x y z
N MET A 1 0.52 -22.12 0.23
CA MET A 1 1.60 -21.35 -0.46
C MET A 1 1.02 -19.98 -0.79
N GLY A 2 1.76 -18.91 -0.57
CA GLY A 2 1.26 -17.53 -0.75
C GLY A 2 1.35 -17.00 -2.19
N VAL A 3 1.65 -17.87 -3.17
CA VAL A 3 1.76 -17.55 -4.59
C VAL A 3 1.07 -18.67 -5.37
N ASP A 4 0.31 -18.31 -6.40
CA ASP A 4 -0.39 -19.23 -7.30
C ASP A 4 0.39 -19.43 -8.61
N PRO A 5 1.15 -20.54 -8.77
CA PRO A 5 1.96 -20.78 -9.97
C PRO A 5 1.13 -21.08 -11.23
N TYR A 6 -0.16 -21.40 -11.05
CA TYR A 6 -1.03 -21.84 -12.14
C TYR A 6 -1.84 -20.67 -12.73
N ASN A 7 -2.00 -19.59 -11.98
CA ASN A 7 -2.66 -18.36 -12.42
C ASN A 7 -1.67 -17.18 -12.41
N GLY A 8 -0.62 -17.27 -13.22
CA GLY A 8 0.26 -16.13 -13.48
C GLY A 8 1.11 -15.67 -12.29
N TRP A 9 1.41 -16.56 -11.33
CA TRP A 9 2.21 -16.25 -10.15
C TRP A 9 1.59 -15.19 -9.24
N HIS A 10 0.26 -15.11 -9.20
CA HIS A 10 -0.45 -14.18 -8.34
C HIS A 10 -0.10 -14.44 -6.87
N ALA A 11 0.42 -13.40 -6.20
CA ALA A 11 0.71 -13.44 -4.78
C ALA A 11 -0.56 -13.11 -3.97
N ASN A 12 -0.80 -13.87 -2.90
CA ASN A 12 -1.85 -13.61 -1.94
C ASN A 12 -1.27 -12.81 -0.77
N TYR A 13 -1.41 -11.49 -0.84
CA TYR A 13 -1.00 -10.58 0.22
C TYR A 13 -2.05 -10.51 1.30
N GLN A 14 -1.61 -10.58 2.56
CA GLN A 14 -2.47 -10.48 3.73
C GLN A 14 -1.95 -9.39 4.65
N ILE A 15 -2.89 -8.65 5.26
CA ILE A 15 -2.54 -7.74 6.34
C ILE A 15 -2.08 -8.58 7.53
N LEU A 16 -0.93 -8.22 8.09
CA LEU A 16 -0.37 -8.91 9.25
C LEU A 16 -1.32 -8.81 10.46
N PRO A 17 -1.55 -9.92 11.18
CA PRO A 17 -2.29 -9.90 12.43
C PRO A 17 -1.71 -8.90 13.43
N GLY A 18 -2.52 -7.99 13.94
CA GLY A 18 -2.14 -6.89 14.84
C GLY A 18 -1.85 -5.55 14.15
N LYS A 19 -1.78 -5.50 12.81
CA LYS A 19 -1.59 -4.25 12.04
C LYS A 19 -2.90 -3.72 11.42
N GLU A 20 -4.02 -4.43 11.60
CA GLU A 20 -5.31 -4.08 11.01
C GLU A 20 -5.82 -2.72 11.49
N LYS A 21 -5.59 -2.39 12.77
CA LYS A 21 -5.98 -1.09 13.32
C LYS A 21 -5.25 0.07 12.63
N VAL A 22 -3.95 -0.09 12.40
CA VAL A 22 -3.13 0.92 11.71
C VAL A 22 -3.61 1.09 10.28
N VAL A 23 -3.89 -0.02 9.58
CA VAL A 23 -4.45 0.02 8.22
C VAL A 23 -5.81 0.73 8.19
N ALA A 24 -6.70 0.40 9.12
CA ALA A 24 -8.02 1.03 9.20
C ALA A 24 -7.93 2.54 9.47
N GLU A 25 -7.00 2.95 10.34
CA GLU A 25 -6.75 4.35 10.63
C GLU A 25 -6.19 5.10 9.41
N LEU A 26 -5.21 4.51 8.71
CA LEU A 26 -4.66 5.07 7.47
C LEU A 26 -5.73 5.23 6.38
N LYS A 27 -6.63 4.24 6.23
CA LYS A 27 -7.78 4.34 5.33
C LYS A 27 -8.70 5.50 5.69
N ALA A 28 -9.08 5.60 6.96
CA ALA A 28 -9.97 6.67 7.43
C ALA A 28 -9.35 8.07 7.28
N LEU A 29 -8.02 8.19 7.42
CA LEU A 29 -7.30 9.44 7.19
C LEU A 29 -7.21 9.75 5.69
N ALA A 30 -6.91 8.76 4.86
CA ALA A 30 -6.83 8.89 3.41
C ALA A 30 -8.18 9.29 2.77
N GLU A 31 -9.30 8.79 3.28
CA GLU A 31 -10.63 9.22 2.84
C GLU A 31 -10.88 10.71 3.05
N LYS A 32 -10.27 11.30 4.08
CA LYS A 32 -10.45 12.72 4.45
C LYS A 32 -9.39 13.64 3.85
N ALA A 33 -8.27 13.11 3.38
CA ALA A 33 -7.14 13.90 2.89
C ALA A 33 -7.25 14.12 1.38
N ASP A 34 -7.19 15.35 0.89
CA ASP A 34 -7.29 15.61 -0.55
C ASP A 34 -6.17 14.91 -1.35
N HIS A 35 -4.95 14.92 -0.79
CA HIS A 35 -3.75 14.31 -1.38
C HIS A 35 -3.00 13.42 -0.39
N ILE A 36 -2.37 12.36 -0.91
CA ILE A 36 -1.62 11.36 -0.16
C ILE A 36 -0.17 11.32 -0.67
N TYR A 37 0.78 11.59 0.23
CA TYR A 37 2.20 11.53 -0.09
C TYR A 37 2.82 10.24 0.44
N LEU A 38 3.39 9.44 -0.46
CA LEU A 38 4.15 8.23 -0.12
C LEU A 38 5.62 8.63 -0.02
N ALA A 39 6.16 8.64 1.20
CA ALA A 39 7.51 9.11 1.52
C ALA A 39 8.40 8.00 2.11
N THR A 40 8.33 6.79 1.55
CA THR A 40 9.25 5.68 1.85
C THR A 40 10.62 5.89 1.18
N ASP A 41 11.61 5.10 1.55
CA ASP A 41 12.98 5.19 1.01
C ASP A 41 13.05 4.94 -0.49
N LEU A 42 14.06 5.51 -1.17
CA LEU A 42 14.33 5.29 -2.60
C LEU A 42 15.08 3.96 -2.80
N ASP A 43 14.44 2.87 -2.42
CA ASP A 43 14.91 1.52 -2.71
C ASP A 43 13.75 0.60 -3.08
N ARG A 44 14.08 -0.65 -3.45
CA ARG A 44 13.07 -1.63 -3.87
C ARG A 44 12.08 -1.96 -2.74
N GLU A 45 12.53 -1.94 -1.49
CA GLU A 45 11.66 -2.26 -0.34
C GLU A 45 10.70 -1.11 -0.07
N GLY A 46 11.19 0.13 -0.12
CA GLY A 46 10.41 1.35 -0.05
C GLY A 46 9.34 1.42 -1.13
N GLU A 47 9.63 0.98 -2.35
CA GLU A 47 8.61 0.92 -3.42
C GLU A 47 7.60 -0.20 -3.23
N ALA A 48 8.02 -1.36 -2.74
CA ALA A 48 7.08 -2.41 -2.39
C ALA A 48 6.12 -1.93 -1.27
N ILE A 49 6.64 -1.23 -0.26
CA ILE A 49 5.82 -0.68 0.83
C ILE A 49 4.87 0.40 0.31
N ALA A 50 5.35 1.35 -0.50
CA ALA A 50 4.52 2.39 -1.09
C ALA A 50 3.39 1.81 -1.95
N TRP A 51 3.72 0.81 -2.77
CA TRP A 51 2.75 0.10 -3.59
C TRP A 51 1.70 -0.61 -2.72
N HIS A 52 2.11 -1.36 -1.69
CA HIS A 52 1.18 -2.04 -0.77
C HIS A 52 0.27 -1.06 -0.03
N LEU A 53 0.79 0.09 0.42
CA LEU A 53 -0.03 1.11 1.08
C LEU A 53 -1.10 1.66 0.12
N ARG A 54 -0.74 1.93 -1.13
CA ARG A 54 -1.69 2.35 -2.16
C ARG A 54 -2.75 1.30 -2.45
N GLU A 55 -2.37 0.04 -2.67
CA GLU A 55 -3.30 -1.07 -2.90
C GLU A 55 -4.27 -1.26 -1.73
N VAL A 56 -3.78 -1.12 -0.51
CA VAL A 56 -4.59 -1.28 0.70
C VAL A 56 -5.55 -0.10 0.84
N ILE A 57 -5.07 1.14 0.75
CA ILE A 57 -5.89 2.35 0.92
C ILE A 57 -6.95 2.44 -0.19
N GLY A 58 -6.57 2.14 -1.43
CA GLY A 58 -7.41 2.30 -2.61
C GLY A 58 -7.68 3.77 -2.95
N GLY A 59 -8.54 4.01 -3.94
CA GLY A 59 -8.90 5.34 -4.40
C GLY A 59 -8.32 5.69 -5.78
N GLU A 60 -8.42 6.96 -6.14
CA GLU A 60 -7.95 7.45 -7.44
C GLU A 60 -6.42 7.66 -7.42
N ASP A 61 -5.76 7.20 -8.47
CA ASP A 61 -4.30 7.20 -8.59
C ASP A 61 -3.69 8.59 -8.59
N ASP A 62 -4.43 9.58 -9.07
CA ASP A 62 -4.03 10.98 -9.15
C ASP A 62 -3.85 11.62 -7.77
N ARG A 63 -4.51 11.09 -6.73
CA ARG A 63 -4.39 11.57 -5.36
C ARG A 63 -3.08 11.14 -4.69
N PHE A 64 -2.33 10.20 -5.27
CA PHE A 64 -1.08 9.70 -4.70
C PHE A 64 0.13 10.37 -5.35
N SER A 65 1.05 10.88 -4.52
CA SER A 65 2.32 11.46 -4.96
C SER A 65 3.49 10.79 -4.26
N ARG A 66 4.53 10.41 -5.02
CA ARG A 66 5.75 9.81 -4.46
C ARG A 66 6.77 10.89 -4.13
N VAL A 67 7.25 10.89 -2.91
CA VAL A 67 8.30 11.79 -2.43
C VAL A 67 9.55 10.95 -2.14
N VAL A 68 10.66 11.32 -2.76
CA VAL A 68 11.97 10.67 -2.60
C VAL A 68 12.97 11.73 -2.16
N PHE A 69 13.86 11.37 -1.24
CA PHE A 69 14.87 12.26 -0.65
C PHE A 69 16.27 11.74 -0.94
#